data_AF-A0A3R7R2I7-F1
#
_entry.id   AF-A0A3R7R2I7-F1
#
_cell.length_a   1.000
_cell.length_b   1.000
_cell.length_c   1.000
_cell.angle_alpha   90.00
_cell.angle_beta   90.00
_cell.angle_gamma   90.00
#
_symmetry.space_group_name_H-M   'P 1'
#
loop_
_entity.id
_entity.type
_entity.pdbx_description
1 polymer ?
#
loop_
_entity_poly.entity_id
_entity_poly.type
_entity_poly.pdbx_seq_one_letter_code
_entity_poly.pdbx_strand_id
1 'polypeptide(L)'
;MNFFDDRIRDKCGIFGVFGHKDAAALTALGLHALQHRGQESAGIVSFDGKNFNNQLYLGLVGDYFTKEKVINKLPGESSIGHVRYSTTGKTLFKNIQPLFADLLGGGLACSHNGNLTNGIELRNRLVKEGAIFQSTSDTEAFIHLISKSKEKTIVKKIIDALFEIKGAYSFGLLTNKKLIGIRDPLGIRPLVIGSLGSAKIISSETCALDIIGAKFEREVSNGEIVVIDKDGIKSYKPFLGIKERPCIFEYIYFARPDSVLGGKNVYECRKEMGKQLSIEHPTKGDIVIPVPDSGVPAALGFSEESKIPFDLGIIRNHYVGRTFIEPTQKIRQLGIKLKHNPNRKLIKNKKVIL
;
A
#
# COMPACT_ATOMS: atom_id res chain seq x y z
N MET A 1 -28.68 1.96 12.82
CA MET A 1 -28.01 1.30 11.67
C MET A 1 -26.53 1.19 11.99
N ASN A 2 -26.05 0.00 12.35
CA ASN A 2 -24.62 -0.25 12.54
C ASN A 2 -23.97 -0.37 11.15
N PHE A 3 -23.19 0.64 10.78
CA PHE A 3 -22.61 0.79 9.44
C PHE A 3 -21.18 0.24 9.30
N PHE A 4 -20.68 -0.54 10.27
CA PHE A 4 -19.25 -0.85 10.33
C PHE A 4 -18.97 -2.36 10.27
N ASP A 5 -18.11 -2.70 9.32
CA ASP A 5 -17.54 -4.02 9.09
C ASP A 5 -16.17 -4.06 9.80
N ASP A 6 -16.05 -4.86 10.87
CA ASP A 6 -14.89 -4.94 11.78
C ASP A 6 -13.61 -5.58 11.20
N ARG A 7 -13.50 -5.67 9.87
CA ARG A 7 -12.32 -6.26 9.23
C ARG A 7 -11.19 -5.23 9.13
N ILE A 8 -9.99 -5.62 9.58
CA ILE A 8 -8.74 -4.88 9.30
C ILE A 8 -8.51 -4.91 7.78
N ARG A 9 -8.57 -3.74 7.14
CA ARG A 9 -8.51 -3.61 5.69
C ARG A 9 -7.47 -2.57 5.23
N ASP A 10 -6.33 -2.52 5.89
CA ASP A 10 -5.30 -1.49 5.68
C ASP A 10 -4.10 -2.03 4.92
N LYS A 11 -4.18 -2.05 3.59
CA LYS A 11 -3.07 -2.53 2.77
C LYS A 11 -2.81 -1.72 1.51
N CYS A 12 -3.30 -0.48 1.39
CA CYS A 12 -3.13 0.37 0.20
C CYS A 12 -1.66 0.58 -0.20
N GLY A 13 -1.42 0.96 -1.45
CA GLY A 13 -0.07 1.21 -1.97
C GLY A 13 0.10 2.66 -2.42
N ILE A 14 1.26 3.23 -2.13
CA ILE A 14 1.67 4.58 -2.53
C ILE A 14 2.88 4.47 -3.45
N PHE A 15 2.92 5.27 -4.50
CA PHE A 15 4.10 5.45 -5.34
C PHE A 15 4.20 6.91 -5.79
N GLY A 16 5.37 7.53 -5.64
CA GLY A 16 5.59 8.91 -6.06
C GLY A 16 6.96 9.11 -6.67
N VAL A 17 7.05 10.01 -7.64
CA VAL A 17 8.26 10.33 -8.41
C VAL A 17 8.48 11.84 -8.41
N PHE A 18 9.73 12.26 -8.25
CA PHE A 18 10.15 13.66 -8.34
C PHE A 18 11.36 13.79 -9.27
N GLY A 19 11.28 14.70 -10.24
CA GLY A 19 12.38 15.05 -11.15
C GLY A 19 12.57 14.07 -12.31
N HIS A 20 11.48 13.60 -12.93
CA HIS A 20 11.54 12.75 -14.12
C HIS A 20 10.47 13.13 -15.15
N LYS A 21 10.86 13.34 -16.41
CA LYS A 21 9.93 13.72 -17.51
C LYS A 21 8.73 12.78 -17.66
N ASP A 22 8.93 11.48 -17.43
CA ASP A 22 7.90 10.44 -17.51
C ASP A 22 7.30 10.08 -16.14
N ALA A 23 7.26 11.02 -15.19
CA ALA A 23 6.88 10.76 -13.80
C ALA A 23 5.53 10.01 -13.68
N ALA A 24 4.51 10.41 -14.44
CA ALA A 24 3.20 9.76 -14.38
C ALA A 24 3.21 8.32 -14.90
N ALA A 25 3.97 8.04 -15.97
CA ALA A 25 4.11 6.70 -16.53
C ALA A 25 4.88 5.76 -15.57
N LEU A 26 5.96 6.27 -14.96
CA LEU A 26 6.69 5.55 -13.92
C LEU A 26 5.81 5.26 -12.71
N THR A 27 5.00 6.24 -12.28
CA THR A 27 4.02 6.04 -11.21
C THR A 27 2.99 4.98 -11.55
N ALA A 28 2.47 4.95 -12.79
CA ALA A 28 1.56 3.90 -13.23
C ALA A 28 2.20 2.50 -13.16
N LEU A 29 3.45 2.34 -13.61
CA LEU A 29 4.19 1.07 -13.54
C LEU A 29 4.45 0.65 -12.09
N GLY A 30 4.88 1.60 -11.24
CA GLY A 30 5.08 1.37 -9.81
C GLY A 30 3.80 0.94 -9.10
N LEU A 31 2.68 1.63 -9.36
CA LEU A 31 1.37 1.26 -8.82
C LEU A 31 0.89 -0.11 -9.34
N HIS A 32 1.18 -0.46 -10.59
CA HIS A 32 0.89 -1.79 -11.12
C HIS A 32 1.65 -2.88 -10.36
N ALA A 33 2.93 -2.65 -10.03
CA ALA A 33 3.68 -3.55 -9.15
C ALA A 33 3.12 -3.63 -7.72
N LEU A 34 2.44 -2.59 -7.25
CA LEU A 34 1.73 -2.56 -5.98
C LEU A 34 0.26 -3.02 -6.07
N GLN A 35 -0.24 -3.52 -7.20
CA GLN A 35 -1.68 -3.82 -7.38
C GLN A 35 -2.23 -4.84 -6.36
N HIS A 36 -1.39 -5.69 -5.76
CA HIS A 36 -1.81 -6.60 -4.68
C HIS A 36 -2.26 -5.88 -3.39
N ARG A 37 -1.81 -4.63 -3.22
CA ARG A 37 -2.16 -3.72 -2.13
C ARG A 37 -3.56 -3.12 -2.24
N GLY A 38 -4.18 -3.13 -3.42
CA GLY A 38 -5.52 -2.57 -3.58
C GLY A 38 -6.00 -2.71 -5.01
N GLN A 39 -7.27 -3.05 -5.22
CA GLN A 39 -7.82 -3.28 -6.57
C GLN A 39 -9.19 -2.63 -6.76
N GLU A 40 -9.59 -1.76 -5.82
CA GLU A 40 -10.88 -1.08 -5.81
C GLU A 40 -10.83 0.20 -6.64
N SER A 41 -9.70 0.89 -6.59
CA SER A 41 -9.45 2.11 -7.35
C SER A 41 -7.97 2.41 -7.45
N ALA A 42 -7.60 3.13 -8.50
CA ALA A 42 -6.29 3.70 -8.69
C ALA A 42 -6.40 5.17 -9.08
N GLY A 43 -5.43 5.96 -8.64
CA GLY A 43 -5.35 7.38 -8.99
C GLY A 43 -3.92 7.86 -9.09
N ILE A 44 -3.70 8.85 -9.95
CA ILE A 44 -2.43 9.55 -10.11
C ILE A 44 -2.72 11.04 -10.17
N VAL A 45 -1.90 11.82 -9.47
CA VAL A 45 -1.81 13.29 -9.59
C VAL A 45 -0.39 13.63 -10.03
N SER A 46 -0.26 14.42 -11.10
CA SER A 46 1.01 14.98 -11.57
C SER A 46 1.02 16.51 -11.45
N PHE A 47 2.21 17.11 -11.49
CA PHE A 47 2.40 18.55 -11.51
C PHE A 47 3.28 18.97 -12.68
N ASP A 48 2.75 19.80 -13.57
CA ASP A 48 3.38 20.19 -14.84
C ASP A 48 4.28 21.43 -14.76
N GLY A 49 4.54 21.92 -13.54
CA GLY A 49 5.24 23.19 -13.29
C GLY A 49 4.29 24.37 -13.08
N LYS A 50 3.02 24.24 -13.49
CA LYS A 50 1.98 25.26 -13.34
C LYS A 50 0.71 24.74 -12.67
N ASN A 51 0.18 23.62 -13.15
CA ASN A 51 -1.08 23.03 -12.73
C ASN A 51 -0.89 21.61 -12.19
N PHE A 52 -1.79 21.23 -11.29
CA PHE A 52 -1.97 19.84 -10.90
C PHE A 52 -2.97 19.17 -11.84
N ASN A 53 -2.62 17.98 -12.31
CA ASN A 53 -3.44 17.19 -13.20
C ASN A 53 -3.75 15.86 -12.52
N ASN A 54 -5.03 15.49 -12.43
CA ASN A 54 -5.44 14.25 -11.77
C ASN A 54 -6.19 13.32 -12.72
N GLN A 55 -6.00 12.02 -12.56
CA GLN A 55 -6.82 10.98 -13.18
C GLN A 55 -7.13 9.94 -12.11
N LEU A 56 -8.41 9.74 -11.82
CA LEU A 56 -8.90 8.90 -10.73
C LEU A 56 -9.93 7.91 -11.28
N TYR A 57 -9.73 6.62 -11.03
CA TYR A 57 -10.59 5.56 -11.59
C TYR A 57 -10.91 4.47 -10.57
N LEU A 58 -12.13 3.94 -10.65
CA LEU A 58 -12.50 2.68 -9.99
C LEU A 58 -11.96 1.51 -10.82
N GLY A 59 -11.41 0.50 -10.14
CA GLY A 59 -10.82 -0.69 -10.77
C GLY A 59 -9.30 -0.73 -10.71
N LEU A 60 -8.69 -1.48 -11.64
CA LEU A 60 -7.27 -1.77 -11.65
C LEU A 60 -6.48 -0.64 -12.33
N VAL A 61 -5.18 -0.55 -12.01
CA VAL A 61 -4.24 0.33 -12.71
C VAL A 61 -4.20 -0.02 -14.20
N GLY A 62 -4.11 -1.32 -14.50
CA GLY A 62 -4.02 -1.87 -15.85
C GLY A 62 -5.20 -1.52 -16.77
N ASP A 63 -6.38 -1.28 -16.19
CA ASP A 63 -7.61 -0.99 -16.94
C ASP A 63 -7.60 0.43 -17.56
N TYR A 64 -6.85 1.36 -16.97
CA TYR A 64 -6.89 2.78 -17.33
C TYR A 64 -5.52 3.37 -17.66
N PHE A 65 -4.51 3.15 -16.82
CA PHE A 65 -3.21 3.85 -16.92
C PHE A 65 -2.23 3.22 -17.91
N THR A 66 -2.61 2.12 -18.56
CA THR A 66 -1.92 1.56 -19.74
C THR A 66 -2.27 2.31 -21.03
N LYS A 67 -3.31 3.15 -21.00
CA LYS A 67 -3.80 3.87 -22.17
C LYS A 67 -3.04 5.19 -22.29
N GLU A 68 -2.35 5.39 -23.41
CA GLU A 68 -1.60 6.61 -23.71
C GLU A 68 -2.44 7.88 -23.50
N LYS A 69 -3.71 7.89 -23.94
CA LYS A 69 -4.64 9.01 -23.76
C LYS A 69 -4.91 9.40 -22.30
N VAL A 70 -4.69 8.50 -21.35
CA VAL A 70 -4.83 8.77 -19.91
C VAL A 70 -3.53 9.36 -19.38
N ILE A 71 -2.38 8.77 -19.74
CA ILE A 71 -1.06 9.28 -19.35
C ILE A 71 -0.80 10.67 -19.92
N ASN A 72 -1.22 10.96 -21.14
CA ASN A 72 -1.08 12.28 -21.76
C ASN A 72 -1.87 13.39 -21.03
N LYS A 73 -2.83 13.03 -20.16
CA LYS A 73 -3.53 13.97 -19.27
C LYS A 73 -2.83 14.19 -17.93
N LEU A 74 -1.66 13.58 -17.73
CA LEU A 74 -0.85 13.69 -16.53
C LEU A 74 0.56 14.21 -16.86
N PRO A 75 0.69 15.40 -17.50
CA PRO A 75 2.00 15.97 -17.80
C PRO A 75 2.74 16.34 -16.51
N GLY A 76 4.06 16.43 -16.62
CA GLY A 76 4.93 16.99 -15.58
C GLY A 76 6.01 16.06 -15.07
N GLU A 77 6.94 16.66 -14.33
CA GLU A 77 8.15 15.97 -13.86
C GLU A 77 8.01 15.38 -12.45
N SER A 78 6.86 15.55 -11.82
CA SER A 78 6.56 15.00 -10.50
C SER A 78 5.15 14.43 -10.47
N SER A 79 4.99 13.31 -9.78
CA SER A 79 3.69 12.69 -9.58
C SER A 79 3.61 11.91 -8.28
N ILE A 80 2.39 11.70 -7.82
CA ILE A 80 2.05 10.83 -6.70
C ILE A 80 0.84 10.00 -7.09
N GLY A 81 0.82 8.75 -6.70
CA GLY A 81 -0.24 7.82 -7.02
C GLY A 81 -0.56 6.88 -5.88
N HIS A 82 -1.74 6.27 -5.98
CA HIS A 82 -2.27 5.39 -4.96
C HIS A 82 -3.11 4.26 -5.54
N VAL A 83 -2.96 3.06 -4.99
CA VAL A 83 -3.88 1.92 -5.18
C VAL A 83 -4.61 1.64 -3.88
N ARG A 84 -5.95 1.63 -3.95
CA ARG A 84 -6.81 1.55 -2.78
C ARG A 84 -7.31 0.13 -2.56
N TYR A 85 -7.18 -0.35 -1.34
CA TYR A 85 -8.06 -1.38 -0.78
C TYR A 85 -9.15 -0.70 0.04
N SER A 86 -10.38 -1.20 0.04
CA SER A 86 -11.46 -0.52 0.77
C SER A 86 -11.27 -0.69 2.28
N THR A 87 -10.51 0.22 2.89
CA THR A 87 -10.17 0.32 4.33
C THR A 87 -11.41 0.71 5.16
N THR A 88 -11.94 1.89 4.86
CA THR A 88 -13.08 2.55 5.51
C THR A 88 -13.88 3.34 4.47
N GLY A 89 -15.21 3.34 4.61
CA GLY A 89 -16.12 3.97 3.65
C GLY A 89 -16.40 3.10 2.42
N LYS A 90 -17.61 3.24 1.86
CA LYS A 90 -18.04 2.53 0.64
C LYS A 90 -17.04 2.79 -0.51
N THR A 91 -17.06 1.92 -1.53
CA THR A 91 -16.39 2.14 -2.82
C THR A 91 -17.06 3.31 -3.54
N LEU A 92 -16.73 4.51 -3.10
CA LEU A 92 -17.24 5.78 -3.62
C LEU A 92 -16.10 6.48 -4.33
N PHE A 93 -16.42 7.10 -5.46
CA PHE A 93 -15.47 7.87 -6.25
C PHE A 93 -14.75 8.94 -5.42
N LYS A 94 -15.47 9.59 -4.50
CA LYS A 94 -14.93 10.58 -3.56
C LYS A 94 -13.86 10.07 -2.57
N ASN A 95 -13.67 8.75 -2.47
CA ASN A 95 -12.65 8.14 -1.61
C ASN A 95 -11.41 7.68 -2.40
N ILE A 96 -11.37 7.89 -3.72
CA ILE A 96 -10.21 7.55 -4.55
C ILE A 96 -9.10 8.56 -4.24
N GLN A 97 -7.90 8.04 -4.01
CA GLN A 97 -6.70 8.83 -3.73
C GLN A 97 -5.75 8.81 -4.95
N PRO A 98 -4.82 9.77 -5.09
CA PRO A 98 -4.52 10.87 -4.16
C PRO A 98 -5.69 11.86 -4.00
N LEU A 99 -6.00 12.25 -2.76
CA LEU A 99 -6.92 13.37 -2.52
C LEU A 99 -6.19 14.67 -2.86
N PHE A 100 -6.86 15.57 -3.57
CA PHE A 100 -6.31 16.86 -3.93
C PHE A 100 -7.11 17.99 -3.26
N ALA A 101 -6.41 18.98 -2.72
CA ALA A 101 -7.01 20.21 -2.23
C ALA A 101 -6.12 21.41 -2.60
N ASP A 102 -6.77 22.53 -2.91
CA ASP A 102 -6.07 23.80 -3.03
C ASP A 102 -6.03 24.50 -1.67
N LEU A 103 -4.82 24.82 -1.21
CA LEU A 103 -4.58 25.45 0.09
C LEU A 103 -4.07 26.86 -0.13
N LEU A 104 -4.06 27.70 0.91
CA LEU A 104 -3.51 29.06 0.84
C LEU A 104 -2.06 29.10 0.30
N GLY A 105 -1.28 28.02 0.51
CA GLY A 105 0.10 27.87 0.02
C GLY A 105 0.24 27.20 -1.35
N GLY A 106 -0.87 26.90 -2.03
CA GLY A 106 -0.95 26.14 -3.28
C GLY A 106 -1.48 24.71 -3.10
N GLY A 107 -1.60 24.01 -4.24
CA GLY A 107 -2.16 22.66 -4.29
C GLY A 107 -1.36 21.61 -3.51
N LEU A 108 -2.11 20.69 -2.89
CA LEU A 108 -1.59 19.54 -2.15
C LEU A 108 -2.34 18.29 -2.58
N ALA A 109 -1.60 17.31 -3.12
CA ALA A 109 -2.10 15.96 -3.33
C ALA A 109 -1.60 15.03 -2.22
N CYS A 110 -2.47 14.15 -1.69
CA CYS A 110 -2.18 13.30 -0.54
C CYS A 110 -2.63 11.86 -0.78
N SER A 111 -1.69 10.93 -0.64
CA SER A 111 -1.93 9.48 -0.61
C SER A 111 -1.62 8.93 0.77
N HIS A 112 -2.43 8.00 1.25
CA HIS A 112 -2.38 7.45 2.59
C HIS A 112 -2.52 5.92 2.57
N ASN A 113 -1.53 5.24 3.13
CA ASN A 113 -1.60 3.83 3.46
C ASN A 113 -1.60 3.69 4.98
N GLY A 114 -2.75 3.33 5.54
CA GLY A 114 -2.94 3.24 6.98
C GLY A 114 -4.38 3.51 7.39
N ASN A 115 -4.56 3.74 8.68
CA ASN A 115 -5.84 4.10 9.28
C ASN A 115 -5.61 4.99 10.50
N LEU A 116 -6.29 6.14 10.50
CA LEU A 116 -6.28 7.07 11.64
C LEU A 116 -7.34 6.64 12.66
N THR A 117 -6.91 6.16 13.82
CA THR A 117 -7.80 5.64 14.87
C THR A 117 -8.67 6.72 15.49
N ASN A 118 -8.23 7.98 15.48
CA ASN A 118 -9.04 9.13 15.89
C ASN A 118 -9.69 9.88 14.71
N GLY A 119 -9.75 9.29 13.51
CA GLY A 119 -10.28 9.96 12.31
C GLY A 119 -11.72 10.47 12.44
N ILE A 120 -12.60 9.72 13.12
CA ILE A 120 -14.00 10.12 13.36
C ILE A 120 -14.07 11.33 14.30
N GLU A 121 -13.31 11.29 15.39
CA GLU A 121 -13.21 12.39 16.36
C GLU A 121 -12.73 13.67 15.67
N LEU A 122 -11.64 13.56 14.91
CA LEU A 122 -11.07 14.68 14.14
C LEU A 122 -12.08 15.25 13.15
N ARG A 123 -12.76 14.39 12.38
CA ARG A 123 -13.81 14.83 11.44
C ARG A 123 -14.91 15.60 12.15
N ASN A 124 -15.47 15.06 13.23
CA ASN A 124 -16.57 15.69 13.95
C ASN A 124 -16.17 17.06 14.52
N ARG A 125 -14.95 17.17 15.06
CA ARG A 125 -14.40 18.44 15.54
C ARG A 125 -14.25 19.45 14.40
N LEU A 126 -13.61 19.06 13.31
CA LEU A 126 -13.37 19.94 12.15
C LEU A 126 -14.69 20.40 11.52
N VAL A 127 -15.70 19.52 11.41
CA VAL A 127 -17.04 19.89 10.90
C VAL A 127 -17.73 20.89 11.83
N LYS A 128 -17.64 20.73 13.15
CA LYS A 128 -18.17 21.72 14.12
C LYS A 128 -17.50 23.08 14.00
N GLU A 129 -16.24 23.10 13.58
CA GLU A 129 -15.46 24.33 13.32
C GLU A 129 -15.72 24.91 11.91
N GLY A 130 -16.63 24.31 11.13
CA GLY A 130 -17.05 24.80 9.81
C GLY A 130 -16.35 24.13 8.61
N ALA A 131 -15.54 23.08 8.82
CA ALA A 131 -14.91 22.36 7.71
C ALA A 131 -15.94 21.53 6.92
N ILE A 132 -15.86 21.61 5.59
CA ILE A 132 -16.69 20.80 4.68
C ILE A 132 -15.87 19.62 4.18
N PHE A 133 -16.33 18.42 4.49
CA PHE A 133 -15.74 17.17 4.00
C PHE A 133 -16.51 16.62 2.82
N GLN A 134 -15.83 16.37 1.71
CA GLN A 134 -16.38 15.73 0.53
C GLN A 134 -16.30 14.22 0.64
N SER A 135 -15.17 13.69 1.09
CA SER A 135 -14.87 12.26 1.23
C SER A 135 -15.39 11.70 2.58
N THR A 136 -15.32 10.38 2.73
CA THR A 136 -15.42 9.71 4.03
C THR A 136 -14.08 9.16 4.48
N SER A 137 -12.98 9.56 3.83
CA SER A 137 -11.63 9.10 4.15
C SER A 137 -11.07 9.92 5.31
N ASP A 138 -10.41 9.23 6.22
CA ASP A 138 -9.57 9.82 7.26
C ASP A 138 -8.44 10.71 6.71
N THR A 139 -8.02 10.47 5.47
CA THR A 139 -6.99 11.24 4.76
C THR A 139 -7.39 12.70 4.58
N GLU A 140 -8.69 12.98 4.39
CA GLU A 140 -9.19 14.35 4.25
C GLU A 140 -9.10 15.11 5.58
N ALA A 141 -9.22 14.42 6.73
CA ALA A 141 -9.03 15.06 8.03
C ALA A 141 -7.60 15.57 8.17
N PHE A 142 -6.61 14.79 7.72
CA PHE A 142 -5.21 15.23 7.72
C PHE A 142 -4.98 16.46 6.83
N ILE A 143 -5.61 16.53 5.64
CA ILE A 143 -5.53 17.71 4.77
C ILE A 143 -6.14 18.94 5.45
N HIS A 144 -7.29 18.80 6.12
CA HIS A 144 -7.91 19.90 6.87
C HIS A 144 -7.03 20.40 8.03
N LEU A 145 -6.35 19.49 8.74
CA LEU A 145 -5.41 19.88 9.80
C LEU A 145 -4.23 20.69 9.24
N ILE A 146 -3.64 20.26 8.11
CA ILE A 146 -2.59 21.02 7.41
C ILE A 146 -3.10 22.40 6.98
N SER A 147 -4.31 22.46 6.43
CA SER A 147 -4.96 23.70 5.99
C SER A 147 -5.10 24.70 7.13
N LYS A 148 -5.57 24.24 8.30
CA LYS A 148 -5.87 25.07 9.48
C LYS A 148 -4.60 25.50 10.25
N SER A 149 -3.50 24.76 10.10
CA SER A 149 -2.24 25.09 10.79
C SER A 149 -1.78 26.52 10.48
N LYS A 150 -1.42 27.24 11.55
CA LYS A 150 -0.92 28.63 11.51
C LYS A 150 0.58 28.71 11.19
N GLU A 151 1.24 27.56 11.05
CA GLU A 151 2.66 27.50 10.71
C GLU A 151 2.98 28.08 9.34
N LYS A 152 4.18 28.63 9.16
CA LYS A 152 4.54 29.37 7.94
C LYS A 152 4.91 28.47 6.75
N THR A 153 5.51 27.31 7.02
CA THR A 153 6.03 26.43 5.98
C THR A 153 5.23 25.15 5.91
N ILE A 154 5.09 24.56 4.72
CA ILE A 154 4.34 23.32 4.54
C ILE A 154 4.86 22.19 5.43
N VAL A 155 6.18 22.08 5.62
CA VAL A 155 6.79 21.07 6.50
C VAL A 155 6.34 21.27 7.95
N LYS A 156 6.36 22.51 8.46
CA LYS A 156 5.89 22.79 9.82
C LYS A 156 4.38 22.58 9.98
N LYS A 157 3.58 22.94 8.97
CA LYS A 157 2.12 22.66 8.95
C LYS A 157 1.82 21.15 8.98
N ILE A 158 2.61 20.37 8.26
CA ILE A 158 2.55 18.90 8.30
C ILE A 158 2.90 18.41 9.70
N ILE A 159 4.02 18.87 10.29
CA ILE A 159 4.43 18.47 11.64
C ILE A 159 3.31 18.77 12.65
N ASP A 160 2.73 19.96 12.62
CA ASP A 160 1.60 20.38 13.46
C ASP A 160 0.41 19.40 13.33
N ALA A 161 -0.01 19.12 12.09
CA ALA A 161 -1.08 18.15 11.81
C ALA A 161 -0.74 16.73 12.28
N LEU A 162 0.52 16.30 12.20
CA LEU A 162 0.96 14.96 12.61
C LEU A 162 0.86 14.75 14.13
N PHE A 163 0.95 15.81 14.94
CA PHE A 163 0.75 15.72 16.39
C PHE A 163 -0.72 15.56 16.80
N GLU A 164 -1.66 15.87 15.91
CA GLU A 164 -3.10 15.74 16.18
C GLU A 164 -3.67 14.36 15.76
N ILE A 165 -2.99 13.63 14.88
CA ILE A 165 -3.45 12.32 14.38
C ILE A 165 -2.92 11.15 15.22
N LYS A 166 -3.72 10.10 15.33
CA LYS A 166 -3.36 8.83 15.98
C LYS A 166 -3.64 7.68 15.04
N GLY A 167 -2.81 6.65 15.07
CA GLY A 167 -2.99 5.43 14.27
C GLY A 167 -1.73 5.05 13.49
N ALA A 168 -1.93 4.26 12.45
CA ALA A 168 -0.88 3.81 11.55
C ALA A 168 -0.96 4.59 10.25
N TYR A 169 0.15 5.09 9.73
CA TYR A 169 0.15 5.83 8.48
C TYR A 169 1.51 5.80 7.79
N SER A 170 1.46 5.62 6.47
CA SER A 170 2.46 6.13 5.56
C SER A 170 1.78 7.11 4.63
N PHE A 171 2.29 8.33 4.53
CA PHE A 171 1.79 9.33 3.60
C PHE A 171 2.78 9.60 2.47
N GLY A 172 2.24 9.83 1.28
CA GLY A 172 2.94 10.44 0.17
C GLY A 172 2.21 11.71 -0.23
N LEU A 173 2.88 12.86 -0.13
CA LEU A 173 2.33 14.16 -0.48
C LEU A 173 3.07 14.75 -1.67
N LEU A 174 2.33 15.40 -2.57
CA LEU A 174 2.90 16.19 -3.66
C LEU A 174 2.41 17.63 -3.55
N THR A 175 3.37 18.56 -3.58
CA THR A 175 3.15 19.99 -3.72
C THR A 175 3.76 20.47 -5.04
N ASN A 176 3.60 21.75 -5.38
CA ASN A 176 4.20 22.35 -6.56
C ASN A 176 5.75 22.35 -6.56
N LYS A 177 6.38 22.04 -5.41
CA LYS A 177 7.85 22.11 -5.27
C LYS A 177 8.47 20.88 -4.60
N LYS A 178 7.66 19.99 -4.03
CA LYS A 178 8.12 18.94 -3.10
C LYS A 178 7.32 17.66 -3.26
N LEU A 179 8.02 16.53 -3.29
CA LEU A 179 7.47 15.22 -2.96
C LEU A 179 7.85 14.90 -1.52
N ILE A 180 6.89 14.50 -0.70
CA ILE A 180 7.09 14.29 0.75
C ILE A 180 6.62 12.89 1.12
N GLY A 181 7.52 12.09 1.70
CA GLY A 181 7.21 10.80 2.30
C GLY A 181 7.15 10.92 3.82
N ILE A 182 6.16 10.33 4.46
CA ILE A 182 6.00 10.37 5.92
C ILE A 182 5.69 8.97 6.42
N ARG A 183 6.36 8.55 7.50
CA ARG A 183 6.05 7.30 8.20
C ARG A 183 5.67 7.59 9.64
N ASP A 184 4.64 6.91 10.14
CA ASP A 184 4.16 7.10 11.51
C ASP A 184 5.25 6.81 12.56
N PRO A 185 5.13 7.36 13.78
CA PRO A 185 6.18 7.27 14.79
C PRO A 185 6.48 5.84 15.26
N LEU A 186 5.53 4.92 15.08
CA LEU A 186 5.68 3.49 15.37
C LEU A 186 6.19 2.71 14.15
N GLY A 187 6.29 3.32 12.97
CA GLY A 187 6.79 2.66 11.76
C GLY A 187 5.90 1.51 11.27
N ILE A 188 4.59 1.55 11.54
CA ILE A 188 3.68 0.41 11.33
C ILE A 188 3.58 0.05 9.84
N ARG A 189 3.38 1.06 8.99
CA ARG A 189 3.25 0.87 7.53
C ARG A 189 4.59 1.12 6.83
N PRO A 190 4.92 0.35 5.77
CA PRO A 190 6.18 0.48 5.09
C PRO A 190 6.18 1.65 4.11
N LEU A 191 7.33 2.32 4.01
CA LEU A 191 7.62 3.34 3.02
C LEU A 191 9.13 3.35 2.75
N VAL A 192 9.51 3.28 1.47
CA VAL A 192 10.89 3.21 1.00
C VAL A 192 11.23 4.36 0.07
N ILE A 193 12.52 4.66 -0.03
CA ILE A 193 13.09 5.64 -0.95
C ILE A 193 13.91 4.89 -1.99
N GLY A 194 13.75 5.28 -3.25
CA GLY A 194 14.58 4.83 -4.36
C GLY A 194 15.03 5.97 -5.26
N SER A 195 15.91 5.66 -6.20
CA SER A 195 16.34 6.58 -7.26
C SER A 195 16.41 5.92 -8.63
N LEU A 196 16.09 6.71 -9.65
CA LEU A 196 16.23 6.34 -11.05
C LEU A 196 16.97 7.48 -11.76
N GLY A 197 18.27 7.31 -11.99
CA GLY A 197 19.13 8.42 -12.39
C GLY A 197 19.12 9.53 -11.32
N SER A 198 18.76 10.75 -11.72
CA SER A 198 18.59 11.89 -10.80
C SER A 198 17.20 11.92 -10.13
N ALA A 199 16.23 11.16 -10.63
CA ALA A 199 14.88 11.15 -10.09
C ALA A 199 14.85 10.44 -8.74
N LYS A 200 13.99 10.94 -7.84
CA LYS A 200 13.78 10.37 -6.51
C LYS A 200 12.37 9.83 -6.39
N ILE A 201 12.25 8.68 -5.74
CA ILE A 201 11.02 7.89 -5.68
C ILE A 201 10.70 7.59 -4.22
N ILE A 202 9.42 7.63 -3.86
CA ILE A 202 8.88 7.01 -2.65
C ILE A 202 7.93 5.88 -3.05
N SER A 203 7.94 4.77 -2.31
CA SER A 203 7.09 3.61 -2.60
C SER A 203 6.71 2.87 -1.32
N SER A 204 5.55 2.22 -1.28
CA SER A 204 5.21 1.35 -0.13
C SER A 204 6.06 0.08 -0.05
N GLU A 205 6.60 -0.42 -1.17
CA GLU A 205 7.45 -1.62 -1.21
C GLU A 205 8.59 -1.48 -2.23
N THR A 206 9.69 -2.20 -1.99
CA THR A 206 10.86 -2.24 -2.87
C THR A 206 10.56 -2.87 -4.22
N CYS A 207 9.62 -3.82 -4.28
CA CYS A 207 9.25 -4.54 -5.49
C CYS A 207 8.71 -3.65 -6.62
N ALA A 208 8.27 -2.43 -6.29
CA ALA A 208 7.83 -1.40 -7.22
C ALA A 208 8.96 -0.49 -7.72
N LEU A 209 10.11 -0.48 -7.02
CA LEU A 209 11.34 0.12 -7.53
C LEU A 209 11.95 -0.79 -8.61
N ASP A 210 11.96 -2.10 -8.35
CA ASP A 210 12.56 -3.10 -9.25
C ASP A 210 11.95 -3.09 -10.65
N ILE A 211 10.62 -2.96 -10.77
CA ILE A 211 9.91 -3.00 -12.06
C ILE A 211 10.30 -1.84 -13.00
N ILE A 212 10.75 -0.71 -12.45
CA ILE A 212 11.20 0.45 -13.22
C ILE A 212 12.72 0.59 -13.26
N GLY A 213 13.46 -0.40 -12.74
CA GLY A 213 14.92 -0.37 -12.64
C GLY A 213 15.46 0.68 -11.68
N ALA A 214 14.66 1.13 -10.71
CA ALA A 214 15.10 2.08 -9.70
C ALA A 214 15.94 1.39 -8.62
N LYS A 215 17.02 2.04 -8.19
CA LYS A 215 17.86 1.59 -7.09
C LYS A 215 17.16 1.85 -5.76
N PHE A 216 17.05 0.83 -4.92
CA PHE A 216 16.67 0.99 -3.51
C PHE A 216 17.76 1.76 -2.75
N GLU A 217 17.38 2.84 -2.06
CA GLU A 217 18.31 3.64 -1.25
C GLU A 217 18.23 3.26 0.22
N ARG A 218 17.03 3.38 0.82
CA ARG A 218 16.76 3.06 2.22
C ARG A 218 15.26 3.06 2.51
N GLU A 219 14.89 2.59 3.69
CA GLU A 219 13.57 2.84 4.26
C GLU A 219 13.43 4.27 4.81
N VAL A 220 12.20 4.78 4.81
CA VAL A 220 11.82 5.92 5.65
C VAL A 220 11.77 5.43 7.09
N SER A 221 12.51 6.08 7.98
CA SER A 221 12.58 5.73 9.40
C SER A 221 11.23 5.99 10.09
N ASN A 222 10.96 5.33 11.22
CA ASN A 222 9.75 5.60 12.00
C ASN A 222 9.73 7.05 12.49
N GLY A 223 8.60 7.74 12.30
CA GLY A 223 8.44 9.16 12.63
C GLY A 223 9.21 10.12 11.73
N GLU A 224 9.81 9.64 10.63
CA GLU A 224 10.53 10.48 9.69
C GLU A 224 9.59 11.12 8.67
N ILE A 225 9.86 12.39 8.39
CA ILE A 225 9.32 13.15 7.27
C ILE A 225 10.48 13.40 6.31
N VAL A 226 10.40 12.82 5.13
CA VAL A 226 11.37 12.96 4.06
C VAL A 226 10.83 13.94 3.05
N VAL A 227 11.54 15.04 2.83
CA VAL A 227 11.19 16.08 1.87
C VAL A 227 12.17 16.01 0.71
N ILE A 228 11.65 15.77 -0.48
CA ILE A 228 12.39 15.71 -1.72
C ILE A 228 12.05 16.96 -2.52
N ASP A 229 13.06 17.77 -2.84
CA ASP A 229 12.94 18.90 -3.76
C ASP A 229 14.16 18.99 -4.69
N LYS A 230 14.26 20.09 -5.44
CA LYS A 230 15.36 20.31 -6.40
C LYS A 230 16.75 20.31 -5.76
N ASP A 231 16.85 20.54 -4.45
CA ASP A 231 18.13 20.54 -3.72
C ASP A 231 18.48 19.13 -3.21
N GLY A 232 17.60 18.14 -3.40
CA GLY A 232 17.77 16.76 -2.97
C GLY A 232 16.83 16.38 -1.82
N ILE A 233 17.32 15.50 -0.94
CA ILE A 233 16.53 14.89 0.14
C ILE A 233 16.89 15.56 1.48
N LYS A 234 15.87 16.01 2.22
CA LYS A 234 15.99 16.53 3.59
C LYS A 234 15.09 15.72 4.53
N SER A 235 15.59 15.36 5.70
CA SER A 235 14.86 14.57 6.70
C SER A 235 14.53 15.39 7.94
N TYR A 236 13.30 15.25 8.44
CA TYR A 236 12.83 15.81 9.69
C TYR A 236 12.31 14.69 10.59
N LYS A 237 12.71 14.71 11.87
CA LYS A 237 12.32 13.70 12.87
C LYS A 237 11.74 14.39 14.10
N PRO A 238 10.48 14.88 14.04
CA PRO A 238 9.86 15.60 15.15
C PRO A 238 9.54 14.69 16.34
N PHE A 239 9.50 13.37 16.14
CA PHE A 239 9.22 12.39 17.17
C PHE A 239 10.53 11.78 17.70
N LEU A 240 10.75 11.86 19.01
CA LEU A 240 11.98 11.38 19.66
C LEU A 240 11.71 10.15 20.55
N GLY A 241 12.64 9.19 20.54
CA GLY A 241 12.67 8.06 21.49
C GLY A 241 11.58 7.00 21.31
N ILE A 242 10.91 6.95 20.16
CA ILE A 242 9.81 6.00 19.93
C ILE A 242 10.36 4.70 19.36
N LYS A 243 10.06 3.59 20.04
CA LYS A 243 10.39 2.23 19.59
C LYS A 243 9.45 1.82 18.45
N GLU A 244 10.04 1.25 17.39
CA GLU A 244 9.31 0.73 16.25
C GLU A 244 8.39 -0.44 16.64
N ARG A 245 7.25 -0.52 15.94
CA ARG A 245 6.26 -1.59 16.01
C ARG A 245 5.75 -1.89 14.59
N PRO A 246 6.62 -2.39 13.69
CA PRO A 246 6.23 -2.67 12.32
C PRO A 246 5.12 -3.71 12.25
N CYS A 247 4.26 -3.62 11.24
CA CYS A 247 3.15 -4.55 11.08
C CYS A 247 3.65 -5.96 10.70
N ILE A 248 3.52 -6.94 11.60
CA ILE A 248 3.93 -8.33 11.33
C ILE A 248 3.16 -8.96 10.16
N PHE A 249 1.92 -8.50 9.89
CA PHE A 249 1.13 -8.97 8.76
C PHE A 249 1.72 -8.62 7.40
N GLU A 250 2.61 -7.61 7.31
CA GLU A 250 3.36 -7.36 6.08
C GLU A 250 4.26 -8.55 5.74
N TYR A 251 4.97 -9.10 6.73
CA TYR A 251 5.81 -10.30 6.56
C TYR A 251 4.97 -11.55 6.32
N ILE A 252 3.87 -11.73 7.05
CA ILE A 252 3.05 -12.95 6.96
C ILE A 252 2.28 -13.01 5.64
N TYR A 253 1.72 -11.89 5.15
CA TYR A 253 0.72 -11.96 4.08
C TYR A 253 0.69 -10.77 3.11
N PHE A 254 0.74 -9.53 3.60
CA PHE A 254 0.40 -8.37 2.74
C PHE A 254 1.46 -8.00 1.72
N ALA A 255 2.73 -8.01 2.11
CA ALA A 255 3.81 -7.63 1.21
C ALA A 255 4.05 -8.71 0.14
N ARG A 256 4.55 -8.29 -1.01
CA ARG A 256 4.95 -9.20 -2.08
C ARG A 256 6.21 -9.96 -1.64
N PRO A 257 6.34 -11.28 -1.93
CA PRO A 257 7.48 -12.07 -1.45
C PRO A 257 8.86 -11.56 -1.88
N ASP A 258 8.95 -10.89 -3.04
CA ASP A 258 10.15 -10.28 -3.58
C ASP A 258 10.50 -8.91 -2.95
N SER A 259 9.68 -8.40 -2.02
CA SER A 259 9.97 -7.18 -1.28
C SER A 259 10.98 -7.40 -0.14
N VAL A 260 11.66 -6.31 0.24
CA VAL A 260 12.52 -6.24 1.43
C VAL A 260 11.91 -5.29 2.44
N LEU A 261 11.76 -5.75 3.69
CA LEU A 261 11.23 -5.00 4.83
C LEU A 261 12.13 -5.21 6.04
N GLY A 262 12.54 -4.15 6.73
CA GLY A 262 13.46 -4.21 7.86
C GLY A 262 14.80 -4.88 7.50
N GLY A 263 15.25 -4.72 6.25
CA GLY A 263 16.42 -5.44 5.71
C GLY A 263 16.22 -6.94 5.49
N LYS A 264 15.01 -7.47 5.67
CA LYS A 264 14.67 -8.89 5.49
C LYS A 264 13.85 -9.09 4.23
N ASN A 265 14.22 -10.08 3.43
CA ASN A 265 13.41 -10.51 2.29
C ASN A 265 12.13 -11.21 2.79
N VAL A 266 10.98 -10.85 2.23
CA VAL A 266 9.68 -11.36 2.68
C VAL A 266 9.51 -12.85 2.37
N TYR A 267 10.00 -13.33 1.22
CA TYR A 267 9.98 -14.74 0.85
C TYR A 267 10.74 -15.59 1.87
N GLU A 268 11.97 -15.21 2.20
CA GLU A 268 12.79 -15.93 3.19
C GLU A 268 12.13 -15.93 4.58
N CYS A 269 11.59 -14.80 5.03
CA CYS A 269 10.84 -14.75 6.28
C CYS A 269 9.69 -15.77 6.32
N ARG A 270 8.89 -15.86 5.26
CA ARG A 270 7.76 -16.82 5.19
C ARG A 270 8.25 -18.27 5.12
N LYS A 271 9.36 -18.51 4.45
CA LYS A 271 9.99 -19.83 4.38
C LYS A 271 10.48 -20.28 5.76
N GLU A 272 11.15 -19.40 6.50
CA GLU A 272 11.56 -19.67 7.89
C GLU A 272 10.37 -19.89 8.83
N MET A 273 9.26 -19.16 8.66
CA MET A 273 8.02 -19.43 9.40
C MET A 273 7.50 -20.86 9.13
N GLY A 274 7.62 -21.34 7.89
CA GLY A 274 7.28 -22.71 7.52
C GLY A 274 8.14 -23.77 8.19
N LYS A 275 9.47 -23.55 8.24
CA LYS A 275 10.40 -24.42 8.96
C LYS A 275 10.07 -24.47 10.44
N GLN A 276 9.88 -23.30 11.06
CA GLN A 276 9.52 -23.19 12.46
C GLN A 276 8.21 -23.93 12.79
N LEU A 277 7.21 -23.85 11.91
CA LEU A 277 5.96 -24.59 12.07
C LEU A 277 6.18 -26.11 12.07
N SER A 278 7.09 -26.63 11.25
CA SER A 278 7.46 -28.06 11.25
C SER A 278 8.15 -28.49 12.54
N ILE A 279 8.97 -27.62 13.14
CA ILE A 279 9.67 -27.89 14.40
C ILE A 279 8.68 -27.91 15.57
N GLU A 280 7.80 -26.91 15.64
CA GLU A 280 6.81 -26.78 16.71
C GLU A 280 5.72 -27.84 16.62
N HIS A 281 5.35 -28.25 15.40
CA HIS A 281 4.28 -29.21 15.14
C HIS A 281 4.72 -30.32 14.18
N PRO A 282 5.62 -31.23 14.60
CA PRO A 282 6.08 -32.34 13.77
C PRO A 282 4.90 -33.20 13.32
N THR A 283 4.72 -33.31 12.00
CA THR A 283 3.56 -33.98 11.41
C THR A 283 4.03 -35.08 10.46
N LYS A 284 3.35 -36.23 10.47
CA LYS A 284 3.57 -37.29 9.48
C LYS A 284 2.57 -37.14 8.34
N GLY A 285 3.07 -37.03 7.12
CA GLY A 285 2.25 -36.93 5.91
C GLY A 285 3.01 -37.46 4.69
N ASP A 286 2.28 -37.66 3.60
CA ASP A 286 2.86 -38.15 2.35
C ASP A 286 3.27 -36.99 1.44
N ILE A 287 2.68 -35.81 1.62
CA ILE A 287 2.87 -34.65 0.77
C ILE A 287 2.52 -33.34 1.47
N VAL A 288 3.30 -32.29 1.22
CA VAL A 288 3.01 -30.90 1.61
C VAL A 288 2.49 -30.17 0.39
N ILE A 289 1.32 -29.53 0.51
CA ILE A 289 0.67 -28.82 -0.58
C ILE A 289 0.35 -27.40 -0.10
N PRO A 290 0.78 -26.34 -0.79
CA PRO A 290 0.42 -25.00 -0.42
C PRO A 290 -1.01 -24.66 -0.84
N VAL A 291 -1.62 -23.68 -0.17
CA VAL A 291 -2.70 -22.88 -0.76
C VAL A 291 -2.08 -21.72 -1.56
N PRO A 292 -2.19 -21.71 -2.91
CA PRO A 292 -1.54 -20.67 -3.70
C PRO A 292 -2.30 -19.34 -3.69
N ASP A 293 -1.62 -18.20 -3.81
CA ASP A 293 -0.16 -18.09 -3.97
C ASP A 293 0.56 -17.81 -2.64
N SER A 294 -0.17 -17.33 -1.63
CA SER A 294 0.41 -16.81 -0.38
C SER A 294 1.12 -17.87 0.47
N GLY A 295 0.62 -19.11 0.48
CA GLY A 295 1.15 -20.19 1.31
C GLY A 295 2.39 -20.88 0.75
N VAL A 296 2.78 -20.58 -0.51
CA VAL A 296 3.85 -21.31 -1.20
C VAL A 296 5.19 -21.26 -0.46
N PRO A 297 5.71 -20.09 -0.03
CA PRO A 297 7.01 -20.05 0.64
C PRO A 297 7.01 -20.81 1.98
N ALA A 298 5.94 -20.69 2.76
CA ALA A 298 5.81 -21.37 4.04
C ALA A 298 5.69 -22.90 3.87
N ALA A 299 4.91 -23.37 2.91
CA ALA A 299 4.82 -24.79 2.60
C ALA A 299 6.17 -25.38 2.12
N LEU A 300 6.93 -24.62 1.32
CA LEU A 300 8.28 -25.01 0.93
C LEU A 300 9.20 -25.13 2.15
N GLY A 301 9.19 -24.14 3.05
CA GLY A 301 9.97 -24.21 4.30
C GLY A 301 9.58 -25.38 5.18
N PHE A 302 8.28 -25.64 5.35
CA PHE A 302 7.78 -26.79 6.11
C PHE A 302 8.24 -28.12 5.49
N SER A 303 8.16 -28.25 4.16
CA SER A 303 8.62 -29.43 3.42
C SER A 303 10.12 -29.67 3.60
N GLU A 304 10.94 -28.62 3.50
CA GLU A 304 12.39 -28.70 3.67
C GLU A 304 12.80 -29.16 5.08
N GLU A 305 12.10 -28.70 6.10
CA GLU A 305 12.37 -29.07 7.49
C GLU A 305 11.85 -30.48 7.82
N SER A 306 10.59 -30.78 7.49
CA SER A 306 9.96 -32.08 7.74
C SER A 306 10.47 -33.23 6.86
N LYS A 307 11.17 -32.91 5.75
CA LYS A 307 11.56 -33.84 4.68
C LYS A 307 10.40 -34.52 3.96
N ILE A 308 9.17 -34.03 4.14
CA ILE A 308 7.99 -34.51 3.40
C ILE A 308 7.96 -33.82 2.03
N PRO A 309 7.76 -34.54 0.91
CA PRO A 309 7.79 -33.96 -0.43
C PRO A 309 6.77 -32.82 -0.62
N PHE A 310 7.20 -31.73 -1.25
CA PHE A 310 6.33 -30.63 -1.70
C PHE A 310 5.78 -30.89 -3.10
N ASP A 311 4.52 -30.55 -3.34
CA ASP A 311 3.93 -30.55 -4.68
C ASP A 311 2.76 -29.56 -4.80
N LEU A 312 2.41 -29.18 -6.04
CA LEU A 312 1.28 -28.31 -6.34
C LEU A 312 -0.01 -29.11 -6.49
N GLY A 313 -0.49 -29.63 -5.36
CA GLY A 313 -1.77 -30.34 -5.29
C GLY A 313 -3.00 -29.44 -5.44
N ILE A 314 -2.84 -28.12 -5.35
CA ILE A 314 -3.87 -27.11 -5.64
C ILE A 314 -3.32 -26.16 -6.70
N ILE A 315 -4.07 -25.97 -7.78
CA ILE A 315 -3.75 -25.02 -8.86
C ILE A 315 -4.69 -23.82 -8.78
N ARG A 316 -4.12 -22.62 -8.73
CA ARG A 316 -4.89 -21.37 -8.81
C ARG A 316 -5.29 -21.11 -10.27
N ASN A 317 -6.56 -20.77 -10.49
CA ASN A 317 -7.03 -20.29 -11.78
C ASN A 317 -6.67 -18.80 -11.95
N HIS A 318 -5.82 -18.49 -12.92
CA HIS A 318 -5.35 -17.13 -13.21
C HIS A 318 -6.39 -16.26 -13.94
N TYR A 319 -7.42 -16.88 -14.52
CA TYR A 319 -8.44 -16.18 -15.31
C TYR A 319 -9.68 -15.78 -14.49
N VAL A 320 -9.69 -16.07 -13.19
CA VAL A 320 -10.77 -15.68 -12.29
C VAL A 320 -10.42 -14.36 -11.63
N GLY A 321 -11.20 -13.33 -11.96
CA GLY A 321 -11.17 -12.03 -11.31
C GLY A 321 -11.68 -12.07 -9.86
N ARG A 322 -12.07 -10.92 -9.30
CA ARG A 322 -12.70 -10.91 -7.97
C ARG A 322 -14.03 -11.67 -8.00
N THR A 323 -14.13 -12.78 -7.28
CA THR A 323 -15.42 -13.27 -6.79
C THR A 323 -15.88 -12.31 -5.69
N PHE A 324 -17.03 -11.65 -5.89
CA PHE A 324 -17.64 -10.80 -4.87
C PHE A 324 -17.90 -11.60 -3.58
N ILE A 325 -18.04 -10.88 -2.45
CA ILE A 325 -18.48 -11.50 -1.20
C ILE A 325 -19.93 -11.91 -1.40
N GLU A 326 -20.13 -13.17 -1.76
CA GLU A 326 -21.46 -13.72 -1.99
C GLU A 326 -22.09 -14.17 -0.66
N PRO A 327 -23.34 -13.77 -0.35
CA PRO A 327 -23.93 -13.86 0.98
C PRO A 327 -24.24 -15.28 1.46
N THR A 328 -24.20 -16.29 0.59
CA THR A 328 -24.56 -17.66 0.93
C THR A 328 -23.36 -18.61 0.88
N GLN A 329 -23.28 -19.51 1.87
CA GLN A 329 -22.19 -20.48 2.01
C GLN A 329 -22.05 -21.41 0.79
N LYS A 330 -23.17 -21.74 0.12
CA LYS A 330 -23.18 -22.53 -1.14
C LYS A 330 -22.45 -21.80 -2.28
N ILE A 331 -22.69 -20.49 -2.46
CA ILE A 331 -22.07 -19.71 -3.54
C ILE A 331 -20.60 -19.39 -3.20
N ARG A 332 -20.26 -19.21 -1.91
CA ARG A 332 -18.87 -19.05 -1.48
C ARG A 332 -18.01 -20.29 -1.79
N GLN A 333 -18.55 -21.49 -1.64
CA GLN A 333 -17.87 -22.73 -2.04
C GLN A 333 -17.67 -22.81 -3.56
N LEU A 334 -18.64 -22.33 -4.36
CA LEU A 334 -18.48 -22.20 -5.81
C LEU A 334 -17.36 -21.21 -6.17
N GLY A 335 -17.28 -20.07 -5.49
CA GLY A 335 -16.19 -19.10 -5.68
C GLY A 335 -14.80 -19.69 -5.40
N ILE A 336 -14.66 -20.50 -4.35
CA ILE A 336 -13.40 -21.22 -4.07
C ILE A 336 -13.10 -22.24 -5.18
N LYS A 337 -14.10 -23.02 -5.63
CA LYS A 337 -13.91 -23.98 -6.74
C LYS A 337 -13.51 -23.32 -8.06
N LEU A 338 -14.01 -22.11 -8.33
CA LEU A 338 -13.60 -21.34 -9.50
C LEU A 338 -12.12 -20.93 -9.41
N LYS A 339 -11.67 -20.54 -8.21
CA LYS A 339 -10.33 -19.99 -7.98
C LYS A 339 -9.26 -21.06 -7.76
N HIS A 340 -9.59 -22.18 -7.14
CA HIS A 340 -8.63 -23.19 -6.70
C HIS A 340 -9.13 -24.58 -7.10
N ASN A 341 -8.34 -25.26 -7.93
CA ASN A 341 -8.66 -26.59 -8.42
C ASN A 341 -7.69 -27.63 -7.82
N PRO A 342 -8.20 -28.65 -7.12
CA PRO A 342 -7.34 -29.72 -6.61
C PRO A 342 -6.90 -30.64 -7.75
N ASN A 343 -5.61 -30.94 -7.82
CA ASN A 343 -5.07 -31.98 -8.68
C ASN A 343 -5.34 -33.36 -8.05
N ARG A 344 -6.54 -33.90 -8.32
CA ARG A 344 -7.05 -35.14 -7.72
C ARG A 344 -6.08 -36.32 -7.82
N LYS A 345 -5.36 -36.45 -8.95
CA LYS A 345 -4.42 -37.55 -9.17
C LYS A 345 -3.23 -37.48 -8.20
N LEU A 346 -2.78 -36.27 -7.84
CA LEU A 346 -1.67 -36.06 -6.92
C LEU A 346 -2.07 -36.32 -5.45
N ILE A 347 -3.32 -36.04 -5.08
CA ILE A 347 -3.78 -36.05 -3.67
C ILE A 347 -4.57 -37.30 -3.26
N LYS A 348 -5.12 -38.05 -4.22
CA LYS A 348 -5.98 -39.20 -3.93
C LYS A 348 -5.22 -40.23 -3.08
N ASN A 349 -5.84 -40.63 -1.97
CA ASN A 349 -5.31 -41.61 -1.00
C ASN A 349 -3.99 -41.20 -0.31
N LYS A 350 -3.62 -39.91 -0.32
CA LYS A 350 -2.46 -39.38 0.41
C LYS A 350 -2.88 -38.63 1.67
N LYS A 351 -2.06 -38.68 2.72
CA LYS A 351 -2.11 -37.80 3.88
C LYS A 351 -1.49 -36.46 3.52
N VAL A 352 -2.34 -35.47 3.27
CA VAL A 352 -1.94 -34.13 2.84
C VAL A 352 -1.73 -33.23 4.05
N ILE A 353 -0.59 -32.54 4.07
CA ILE A 353 -0.34 -31.37 4.91
C ILE A 353 -0.61 -30.14 4.04
N LEU A 354 -1.57 -29.31 4.44
CA LEU A 354 -2.08 -28.17 3.67
C LEU A 354 -1.65 -26.82 4.27
#